data_AF-A0A926ZH39-F1
#
_entry.id   AF-A0A926ZH39-F1
#
_cell.length_a   1.000
_cell.length_b   1.000
_cell.length_c   1.000
_cell.angle_alpha   90.00
_cell.angle_beta   90.00
_cell.angle_gamma   90.00
#
_symmetry.space_group_name_H-M   'P 1'
#
loop_
_entity.id
_entity.type
_entity.pdbx_description
1 polymer ?
#
loop_
_entity_poly.entity_id
_entity_poly.type
_entity_poly.pdbx_seq_one_letter_code
_entity_poly.pdbx_strand_id
1 'polypeptide(L)'
;MSPSESPCLNLSVARLVAAEAEHFAIWVLKAPLPGGYLHHDCIWPESLTQTWLAWQEMFSPLSLSSSQKLPAVQVALAPTMVVVSSPLGSTTSYGGRLMQQLGIQLWQWLFEGAIQSSLDRSQGIAIGQNQPLRLRLEIRDPDLITLPWEIMQPQAGKQAISLSQQLLFSRTTSDVAPLPPLKPEQALNILLVLGQQDAPRQPSSLGNLKLEQEALALAKILESSGNVSPNGTATLVPCLVDTLVMPTPEELTARLESNAYNVFFYAGHGEPAPDGGLLFLRPGVTMNGTELAQVLTRCQVTLAVFNACWGARSAEHNHQPIPRSSLAEVLLHHGVPAVLAMRDAIADEEAISFIKAFARALAERMPIDRAVAVARQQLLTLYKFNQPAWTLPVLYMHPEFDGELLQPLAESITELPENSLTWIGRERAAFVRPLGSTNKFWPIRGGLMRVGRRQQDNDLTICEKWVSQRHAEIICRGDPLDSNSPPTYFLRDFSRFGTLILGTGGWRKVHHQEAPLQSGSQLKFGSSHGQIWEFVIDG
;
A
#
# COMPACT_ATOMS: atom_id res chain seq x y z
N MET A 1 -15.03 9.72 -12.61
CA MET A 1 -13.99 8.88 -11.98
C MET A 1 -14.15 7.48 -12.52
N SER A 2 -13.08 6.88 -13.00
CA SER A 2 -13.03 5.46 -13.34
C SER A 2 -13.36 4.68 -12.06
N PRO A 3 -14.28 3.70 -12.07
CA PRO A 3 -14.65 2.91 -10.88
C PRO A 3 -13.53 1.98 -10.37
N SER A 4 -12.26 2.20 -10.75
CA SER A 4 -11.13 1.30 -10.51
C SER A 4 -10.02 1.86 -9.63
N GLU A 5 -10.05 3.14 -9.23
CA GLU A 5 -9.02 3.71 -8.35
C GLU A 5 -9.51 3.79 -6.91
N SER A 6 -8.77 3.18 -5.98
CA SER A 6 -9.03 3.29 -4.54
C SER A 6 -9.03 4.76 -4.09
N PRO A 7 -10.01 5.20 -3.28
CA PRO A 7 -10.13 6.59 -2.86
C PRO A 7 -8.88 7.00 -2.06
N CYS A 8 -8.29 8.13 -2.44
CA CYS A 8 -7.02 8.58 -1.90
C CYS A 8 -7.01 10.09 -1.64
N LEU A 9 -6.56 10.47 -0.45
CA LEU A 9 -6.33 11.85 0.02
C LEU A 9 -4.83 12.04 0.25
N ASN A 10 -4.20 12.94 -0.51
CA ASN A 10 -2.79 13.31 -0.35
C ASN A 10 -2.72 14.71 0.26
N LEU A 11 -2.04 14.82 1.39
CA LEU A 11 -1.75 16.08 2.06
C LEU A 11 -0.26 16.37 1.98
N SER A 12 0.12 17.64 1.88
CA SER A 12 1.50 18.07 2.05
C SER A 12 1.63 19.14 3.11
N VAL A 13 2.68 19.05 3.92
CA VAL A 13 3.02 20.02 4.96
C VAL A 13 4.34 20.67 4.61
N ALA A 14 4.41 22.00 4.58
CA ALA A 14 5.67 22.72 4.40
C ALA A 14 5.71 24.02 5.23
N ARG A 15 6.91 24.43 5.61
CA ARG A 15 7.13 25.72 6.28
C ARG A 15 7.03 26.88 5.29
N LEU A 16 6.42 27.97 5.74
CA LEU A 16 6.30 29.20 4.97
C LEU A 16 7.59 30.02 5.08
N VAL A 17 8.39 30.02 4.01
CA VAL A 17 9.72 30.67 3.97
C VAL A 17 9.65 32.20 4.17
N ALA A 18 8.53 32.83 3.81
CA ALA A 18 8.34 34.28 3.92
C ALA A 18 7.73 34.73 5.26
N ALA A 19 7.47 33.81 6.19
CA ALA A 19 6.84 34.06 7.49
C ALA A 19 7.79 33.71 8.65
N GLU A 20 7.34 33.90 9.89
CA GLU A 20 8.14 33.52 11.07
C GLU A 20 8.37 31.99 11.11
N ALA A 21 9.40 31.55 11.84
CA ALA A 21 9.88 30.15 11.83
C ALA A 21 8.81 29.08 12.17
N GLU A 22 7.71 29.47 12.83
CA GLU A 22 6.61 28.60 13.25
C GLU A 22 5.42 28.55 12.26
N HIS A 23 5.51 29.19 11.10
CA HIS A 23 4.41 29.25 10.14
C HIS A 23 4.51 28.13 9.10
N PHE A 24 3.40 27.40 8.92
CA PHE A 24 3.29 26.28 8.01
C PHE A 24 2.07 26.45 7.12
N ALA A 25 2.09 25.76 5.99
CA ALA A 25 0.93 25.57 5.14
C ALA A 25 0.72 24.08 4.89
N ILE A 26 -0.55 23.69 4.93
CA ILE A 26 -1.02 22.34 4.66
C ILE A 26 -1.84 22.40 3.38
N TRP A 27 -1.47 21.63 2.36
CA TRP A 27 -2.19 21.56 1.09
C TRP A 27 -2.84 20.20 0.88
N VAL A 28 -4.00 20.21 0.22
CA VAL A 28 -4.57 18.99 -0.39
C VAL A 28 -4.06 18.87 -1.81
N LEU A 29 -3.20 17.89 -2.07
CA LEU A 29 -2.62 17.63 -3.39
C LEU A 29 -3.48 16.70 -4.25
N LYS A 30 -4.20 15.77 -3.62
CA LYS A 30 -5.13 14.84 -4.26
C LYS A 30 -6.28 14.56 -3.30
N ALA A 31 -7.50 14.50 -3.80
CA ALA A 31 -8.66 14.04 -3.05
C ALA A 31 -9.60 13.25 -3.98
N PRO A 32 -10.42 12.33 -3.45
CA PRO A 32 -11.39 11.59 -4.27
C PRO A 32 -12.39 12.52 -4.98
N LEU A 33 -12.82 13.59 -4.29
CA LEU A 33 -13.59 14.66 -4.90
C LEU A 33 -12.65 15.84 -5.19
N PRO A 34 -12.43 16.21 -6.46
CA PRO A 34 -11.65 17.38 -6.80
C PRO A 34 -12.35 18.64 -6.29
N GLY A 35 -11.85 19.20 -5.19
CA GLY A 35 -11.99 20.63 -4.89
C GLY A 35 -10.84 21.36 -5.57
N GLY A 36 -10.96 22.66 -5.83
CA GLY A 36 -9.83 23.47 -6.31
C GLY A 36 -8.64 23.47 -5.34
N TYR A 37 -7.67 24.37 -5.54
CA TYR A 37 -6.54 24.53 -4.63
C TYR A 37 -7.02 24.79 -3.20
N LEU A 38 -6.87 23.77 -2.35
CA LEU A 38 -7.27 23.82 -0.94
C LEU A 38 -6.00 23.80 -0.10
N HIS A 39 -5.79 24.87 0.66
CA HIS A 39 -4.71 24.98 1.63
C HIS A 39 -5.22 25.63 2.91
N HIS A 40 -4.49 25.42 4.00
CA HIS A 40 -4.71 26.03 5.29
C HIS A 40 -3.36 26.47 5.85
N ASP A 41 -3.24 27.75 6.19
CA ASP A 41 -2.07 28.29 6.88
C ASP A 41 -2.26 28.08 8.38
N CYS A 42 -1.25 27.54 9.05
CA CYS A 42 -1.29 27.25 10.47
C CYS A 42 0.02 27.63 11.16
N ILE A 43 -0.06 27.81 12.47
CA ILE A 43 1.10 28.12 13.32
C ILE A 43 1.40 26.87 14.13
N TRP A 44 2.67 26.51 14.26
CA TRP A 44 3.13 25.44 15.14
C TRP A 44 3.05 25.91 16.61
N PRO A 45 2.19 25.31 17.46
CA PRO A 45 1.99 25.82 18.81
C PRO A 45 3.14 25.42 19.74
N GLU A 46 3.52 26.32 20.67
CA GLU A 46 4.54 26.03 21.68
C GLU A 46 4.19 24.79 22.54
N SER A 47 2.91 24.59 22.85
CA SER A 47 2.43 23.43 23.59
C SER A 47 2.69 22.10 22.88
N LEU A 48 2.70 22.11 21.53
CA LEU A 48 2.99 20.93 20.72
C LEU A 48 4.51 20.65 20.76
N THR A 49 5.35 21.69 20.70
CA THR A 49 6.80 21.57 20.94
C THR A 49 7.11 20.98 22.32
N GLN A 50 6.48 21.48 23.38
CA GLN A 50 6.69 20.98 24.74
C GLN A 50 6.28 19.51 24.88
N THR A 51 5.15 19.13 24.30
CA THR A 51 4.67 17.73 24.32
C THR A 51 5.58 16.81 23.51
N TRP A 52 6.09 17.29 22.37
CA TRP A 52 7.05 16.56 21.56
C TRP A 52 8.37 16.33 22.30
N LEU A 53 8.95 17.35 22.93
CA LEU A 53 10.18 17.20 23.71
C LEU A 53 10.01 16.18 24.85
N ALA A 54 8.92 16.26 25.60
CA ALA A 54 8.62 15.28 26.64
C ALA A 54 8.45 13.87 26.07
N TRP A 55 7.85 13.73 24.89
CA TRP A 55 7.71 12.45 24.19
C TRP A 55 9.08 11.89 23.79
N GLN A 56 9.97 12.71 23.25
CA GLN A 56 11.34 12.30 22.89
C GLN A 56 12.13 11.85 24.11
N GLU A 57 12.06 12.59 25.23
CA GLU A 57 12.66 12.23 26.51
C GLU A 57 12.23 10.84 26.99
N MET A 58 10.96 10.50 26.79
CA MET A 58 10.40 9.24 27.25
C MET A 58 10.64 8.06 26.30
N PHE A 59 10.57 8.28 24.98
CA PHE A 59 10.45 7.20 23.99
C PHE A 59 11.58 7.16 22.96
N SER A 60 12.39 8.21 22.84
CA SER A 60 13.55 8.26 21.93
C SER A 60 14.77 8.91 22.60
N PRO A 61 15.26 8.36 23.73
CA PRO A 61 16.33 8.96 24.51
C PRO A 61 17.67 9.05 23.74
N LEU A 62 17.88 8.16 22.77
CA LEU A 62 19.07 8.15 21.91
C LEU A 62 19.04 9.25 20.83
N SER A 63 17.88 9.86 20.56
CA SER A 63 17.74 10.98 19.60
C SER A 63 18.00 12.34 20.24
N LEU A 64 17.92 12.46 21.57
CA LEU A 64 18.16 13.72 22.30
C LEU A 64 19.62 14.20 22.23
N SER A 65 20.56 13.28 22.01
CA SER A 65 21.98 13.60 21.86
C SER A 65 22.32 14.30 20.53
N SER A 66 21.41 14.29 19.55
CA SER A 66 21.58 14.93 18.23
C SER A 66 20.68 16.16 18.03
N SER A 67 19.49 16.19 18.63
CA SER A 67 18.47 17.23 18.36
C SER A 67 18.45 18.41 19.35
N GLN A 68 19.61 18.96 19.73
CA GLN A 68 19.66 20.24 20.46
C GLN A 68 19.54 21.42 19.50
N LYS A 69 18.31 21.71 19.03
CA LYS A 69 17.74 23.05 18.70
C LYS A 69 16.56 22.93 17.71
N LEU A 70 15.36 22.76 18.26
CA LEU A 70 14.18 23.50 17.76
C LEU A 70 14.32 24.97 18.21
N PRO A 71 13.67 25.96 17.56
CA PRO A 71 14.00 27.38 17.71
C PRO A 71 14.12 27.81 19.18
N ALA A 72 15.19 28.54 19.46
CA ALA A 72 15.69 28.82 20.80
C ALA A 72 14.68 29.60 21.66
N VAL A 73 13.79 28.88 22.34
CA VAL A 73 13.21 29.35 23.60
C VAL A 73 14.24 29.07 24.68
N GLN A 74 14.73 30.13 25.31
CA GLN A 74 15.67 30.06 26.42
C GLN A 74 15.13 29.10 27.49
N VAL A 75 15.82 27.98 27.69
CA VAL A 75 15.60 27.08 28.82
C VAL A 75 15.99 27.83 30.09
N ALA A 76 15.05 28.58 30.63
CA ALA A 76 15.09 29.13 31.96
C ALA A 76 13.75 28.80 32.60
N LEU A 77 13.69 27.60 33.17
CA LEU A 77 13.02 27.22 34.42
C LEU A 77 12.81 25.70 34.36
N ALA A 78 13.35 25.00 35.37
CA ALA A 78 12.98 23.62 35.65
C ALA A 78 11.46 23.47 35.55
N PRO A 79 10.90 22.44 34.90
CA PRO A 79 9.46 22.31 34.81
C PRO A 79 8.95 22.05 36.22
N THR A 80 8.36 23.07 36.84
CA THR A 80 7.41 22.89 37.92
C THR A 80 6.28 22.06 37.31
N MET A 81 6.31 20.76 37.56
CA MET A 81 5.34 19.80 37.06
C MET A 81 3.94 20.28 37.45
N VAL A 82 3.17 20.79 36.48
CA VAL A 82 1.73 20.89 36.65
C VAL A 82 1.21 19.48 36.52
N VAL A 83 1.16 18.78 37.66
CA VAL A 83 0.26 17.65 37.83
C VAL A 83 -1.14 18.22 37.62
N VAL A 84 -1.65 18.11 36.40
CA VAL A 84 -3.07 18.30 36.13
C VAL A 84 -3.77 17.14 36.81
N SER A 85 -4.06 17.36 38.09
CA SER A 85 -4.97 16.55 38.88
C SER A 85 -6.33 16.74 38.23
N SER A 86 -6.91 15.68 37.67
CA SER A 86 -8.30 15.68 37.25
C SER A 86 -8.99 14.40 37.71
N PRO A 87 -10.28 14.51 38.02
CA PRO A 87 -10.91 13.74 39.09
C PRO A 87 -11.13 12.28 38.69
N LEU A 88 -11.03 11.40 39.69
CA LEU A 88 -11.51 10.01 39.76
C LEU A 88 -11.73 9.29 38.40
N GLY A 89 -10.78 8.43 38.02
CA GLY A 89 -11.12 7.25 37.20
C GLY A 89 -10.16 6.81 36.09
N SER A 90 -9.12 7.57 35.72
CA SER A 90 -8.21 7.14 34.64
C SER A 90 -7.01 6.33 35.16
N THR A 91 -6.95 5.05 34.80
CA THR A 91 -5.85 4.11 35.13
C THR A 91 -4.68 4.16 34.12
N THR A 92 -4.67 5.12 33.20
CA THR A 92 -3.69 5.22 32.13
C THR A 92 -2.31 5.61 32.68
N SER A 93 -1.23 4.95 32.23
CA SER A 93 0.15 5.31 32.61
C SER A 93 0.55 6.68 32.07
N TYR A 94 1.56 7.33 32.66
CA TYR A 94 2.09 8.61 32.18
C TYR A 94 2.46 8.56 30.69
N GLY A 95 3.17 7.51 30.27
CA GLY A 95 3.52 7.32 28.86
C GLY A 95 2.31 7.13 27.94
N GLY A 96 1.27 6.44 28.41
CA GLY A 96 0.03 6.31 27.65
C GLY A 96 -0.68 7.65 27.43
N ARG A 97 -0.70 8.51 28.45
CA ARG A 97 -1.22 9.88 28.34
C ARG A 97 -0.39 10.72 27.39
N LEU A 98 0.93 10.64 27.46
CA LEU A 98 1.84 11.42 26.61
C LEU A 98 1.73 11.02 25.13
N MET A 99 1.67 9.72 24.83
CA MET A 99 1.43 9.20 23.48
C MET A 99 0.08 9.70 22.92
N GLN A 100 -0.98 9.63 23.73
CA GLN A 100 -2.30 10.10 23.32
C GLN A 100 -2.35 11.62 23.15
N GLN A 101 -1.75 12.38 24.06
CA GLN A 101 -1.72 13.84 24.02
C GLN A 101 -1.00 14.33 22.77
N LEU A 102 0.19 13.80 22.47
CA LEU A 102 0.91 14.16 21.24
C LEU A 102 0.10 13.80 20.00
N GLY A 103 -0.50 12.61 19.95
CA GLY A 103 -1.34 12.20 18.82
C GLY A 103 -2.56 13.08 18.59
N ILE A 104 -3.22 13.54 19.66
CA ILE A 104 -4.36 14.46 19.56
C ILE A 104 -3.91 15.84 19.08
N GLN A 105 -2.82 16.37 19.63
CA GLN A 105 -2.32 17.68 19.21
C GLN A 105 -1.84 17.68 17.75
N LEU A 106 -1.14 16.63 17.30
CA LEU A 106 -0.73 16.47 15.90
C LEU A 106 -1.96 16.40 14.97
N TRP A 107 -3.00 15.66 15.36
CA TRP A 107 -4.24 15.60 14.58
C TRP A 107 -4.91 16.97 14.49
N GLN A 108 -5.10 17.65 15.62
CA GLN A 108 -5.76 18.95 15.68
C GLN A 108 -5.02 20.01 14.87
N TRP A 109 -3.69 19.95 14.88
CA TRP A 109 -2.85 20.84 14.08
C TRP A 109 -2.93 20.56 12.58
N LEU A 110 -2.94 19.28 12.17
CA LEU A 110 -2.96 18.89 10.76
C LEU A 110 -4.36 19.04 10.13
N PHE A 111 -5.41 18.65 10.86
CA PHE A 111 -6.77 18.62 10.36
C PHE A 111 -7.60 19.76 10.94
N GLU A 112 -7.43 20.94 10.37
CA GLU A 112 -8.21 22.13 10.71
C GLU A 112 -8.96 22.65 9.48
N GLY A 113 -10.11 23.30 9.71
CA GLY A 113 -10.87 24.03 8.71
C GLY A 113 -11.13 23.25 7.42
N ALA A 114 -10.55 23.73 6.32
CA ALA A 114 -10.73 23.16 4.99
C ALA A 114 -10.07 21.77 4.84
N ILE A 115 -9.00 21.48 5.59
CA ILE A 115 -8.31 20.18 5.57
C ILE A 115 -9.17 19.11 6.24
N GLN A 116 -9.73 19.39 7.44
CA GLN A 116 -10.68 18.50 8.10
C GLN A 116 -11.91 18.24 7.21
N SER A 117 -12.46 19.29 6.59
CA SER A 117 -13.58 19.16 5.66
C SER A 117 -13.26 18.25 4.47
N SER A 118 -12.01 18.29 3.96
CA SER A 118 -11.54 17.42 2.89
C SER A 118 -11.43 15.96 3.34
N LEU A 119 -10.91 15.73 4.55
CA LEU A 119 -10.85 14.40 5.16
C LEU A 119 -12.25 13.80 5.31
N ASP A 120 -13.19 14.53 5.91
CA ASP A 120 -14.56 14.05 6.18
C ASP A 120 -15.28 13.66 4.89
N ARG A 121 -15.16 14.48 3.84
CA ARG A 121 -15.73 14.19 2.51
C ARG A 121 -15.08 12.96 1.88
N SER A 122 -13.76 12.88 1.95
CA SER A 122 -12.99 11.75 1.39
C SER A 122 -13.37 10.44 2.08
N GLN A 123 -13.54 10.47 3.41
CA GLN A 123 -14.02 9.32 4.19
C GLN A 123 -15.45 8.96 3.82
N GLY A 124 -16.35 9.93 3.68
CA GLY A 124 -17.72 9.68 3.24
C GLY A 124 -17.80 9.00 1.87
N ILE A 125 -16.95 9.41 0.91
CA ILE A 125 -16.85 8.77 -0.41
C ILE A 125 -16.35 7.35 -0.29
N ALA A 126 -15.27 7.13 0.48
CA ALA A 126 -14.69 5.80 0.66
C ALA A 126 -15.69 4.82 1.31
N ILE A 127 -16.41 5.27 2.35
CA ILE A 127 -17.51 4.53 2.97
C ILE A 127 -18.60 4.20 1.94
N GLY A 128 -19.02 5.19 1.14
CA GLY A 128 -20.01 4.99 0.08
C GLY A 128 -19.58 4.00 -1.01
N GLN A 129 -18.27 3.84 -1.22
CA GLN A 129 -17.68 2.87 -2.15
C GLN A 129 -17.36 1.52 -1.50
N ASN A 130 -17.59 1.36 -0.19
CA ASN A 130 -17.16 0.22 0.60
C ASN A 130 -15.67 -0.11 0.42
N GLN A 131 -14.85 0.94 0.35
CA GLN A 131 -13.40 0.86 0.22
C GLN A 131 -12.73 1.67 1.33
N PRO A 132 -11.52 1.29 1.77
CA PRO A 132 -10.77 2.12 2.70
C PRO A 132 -10.29 3.41 2.01
N LEU A 133 -10.21 4.51 2.77
CA LEU A 133 -9.54 5.73 2.32
C LEU A 133 -8.03 5.60 2.49
N ARG A 134 -7.24 5.84 1.45
CA ARG A 134 -5.79 6.02 1.60
C ARG A 134 -5.45 7.45 1.94
N LEU A 135 -4.76 7.67 3.04
CA LEU A 135 -4.22 8.97 3.42
C LEU A 135 -2.70 8.97 3.28
N ARG A 136 -2.18 9.86 2.44
CA ARG A 136 -0.75 10.05 2.21
C ARG A 136 -0.30 11.40 2.73
N LEU A 137 0.70 11.39 3.59
CA LEU A 137 1.28 12.61 4.14
C LEU A 137 2.66 12.88 3.55
N GLU A 138 2.79 13.96 2.79
CA GLU A 138 4.06 14.51 2.35
C GLU A 138 4.55 15.53 3.38
N ILE A 139 5.75 15.30 3.90
CA ILE A 139 6.39 16.19 4.88
C ILE A 139 7.59 16.84 4.18
N ARG A 140 7.49 18.12 3.84
CA ARG A 140 8.56 18.84 3.13
C ARG A 140 9.56 19.49 4.06
N ASP A 141 9.14 19.74 5.30
CA ASP A 141 10.01 20.29 6.33
C ASP A 141 10.79 19.16 7.02
N PRO A 142 12.14 19.15 6.94
CA PRO A 142 12.95 18.08 7.50
C PRO A 142 12.87 17.99 9.03
N ASP A 143 12.55 19.08 9.76
CA ASP A 143 12.40 19.05 11.22
C ASP A 143 11.18 18.21 11.64
N LEU A 144 10.17 18.14 10.77
CA LEU A 144 8.92 17.42 11.03
C LEU A 144 8.99 15.93 10.65
N ILE A 145 10.05 15.47 9.97
CA ILE A 145 10.20 14.07 9.54
C ILE A 145 10.27 13.13 10.74
N THR A 146 10.91 13.56 11.83
CA THR A 146 11.13 12.71 13.02
C THR A 146 9.87 12.51 13.86
N LEU A 147 8.82 13.31 13.65
CA LEU A 147 7.58 13.19 14.42
C LEU A 147 6.88 11.86 14.15
N PRO A 148 6.25 11.25 15.17
CA PRO A 148 5.51 10.00 15.06
C PRO A 148 4.11 10.22 14.47
N TRP A 149 3.98 10.75 13.25
CA TRP A 149 2.68 11.03 12.60
C TRP A 149 1.70 9.85 12.64
N GLU A 150 2.21 8.63 12.73
CA GLU A 150 1.46 7.38 12.89
C GLU A 150 0.55 7.37 14.14
N ILE A 151 0.86 8.15 15.18
CA ILE A 151 0.11 8.15 16.45
C ILE A 151 -1.09 9.10 16.44
N MET A 152 -1.28 9.89 15.37
CA MET A 152 -2.34 10.90 15.29
C MET A 152 -3.72 10.33 15.63
N GLN A 153 -4.48 11.06 16.45
CA GLN A 153 -5.81 10.66 16.93
C GLN A 153 -6.79 11.83 16.91
N PRO A 154 -8.02 11.66 16.41
CA PRO A 154 -8.99 12.76 16.37
C PRO A 154 -9.40 13.26 17.77
N GLN A 155 -9.49 12.35 18.74
CA GLN A 155 -9.85 12.66 20.13
C GLN A 155 -9.50 11.49 21.04
N ALA A 156 -9.52 11.72 22.36
CA ALA A 156 -9.31 10.68 23.34
C ALA A 156 -10.29 9.51 23.16
N GLY A 157 -9.78 8.28 23.29
CA GLY A 157 -10.56 7.05 23.13
C GLY A 157 -10.81 6.61 21.68
N LYS A 158 -10.36 7.38 20.67
CA LYS A 158 -10.34 6.92 19.27
C LYS A 158 -8.99 6.26 18.96
N GLN A 159 -9.01 5.30 18.04
CA GLN A 159 -7.79 4.64 17.57
C GLN A 159 -6.88 5.63 16.83
N ALA A 160 -5.56 5.39 16.88
CA ALA A 160 -4.59 6.12 16.06
C ALA A 160 -4.81 5.86 14.57
N ILE A 161 -4.47 6.85 13.75
CA ILE A 161 -4.69 6.84 12.30
C ILE A 161 -4.04 5.62 11.63
N SER A 162 -2.85 5.24 12.08
CA SER A 162 -2.04 4.13 11.54
C SER A 162 -2.56 2.74 11.89
N LEU A 163 -3.55 2.64 12.77
CA LEU A 163 -4.18 1.40 13.21
C LEU A 163 -5.53 1.17 12.52
N SER A 164 -6.03 2.12 11.71
CA SER A 164 -7.35 2.00 11.11
C SER A 164 -7.36 1.02 9.94
N GLN A 165 -8.43 0.22 9.83
CA GLN A 165 -8.67 -0.63 8.65
C GLN A 165 -9.44 0.10 7.53
N GLN A 166 -10.10 1.22 7.87
CA GLN A 166 -10.89 2.05 6.96
C GLN A 166 -10.13 3.30 6.48
N LEU A 167 -8.99 3.60 7.12
CA LEU A 167 -8.09 4.66 6.72
C LEU A 167 -6.67 4.09 6.72
N LEU A 168 -6.09 3.91 5.54
CA LEU A 168 -4.74 3.36 5.37
C LEU A 168 -3.74 4.51 5.28
N PHE A 169 -2.83 4.58 6.24
CA PHE A 169 -1.89 5.69 6.41
C PHE A 169 -0.49 5.34 5.89
N SER A 170 0.07 6.22 5.07
CA SER A 170 1.47 6.17 4.61
C SER A 170 2.04 7.57 4.48
N ARG A 171 3.37 7.68 4.52
CA ARG A 171 4.09 8.89 4.11
C ARG A 171 4.39 8.82 2.61
N THR A 172 4.65 9.96 1.98
CA THR A 172 4.96 10.06 0.54
C THR A 172 5.91 11.22 0.29
N THR A 173 6.44 11.32 -0.92
CA THR A 173 7.07 12.55 -1.45
C THR A 173 6.48 12.89 -2.82
N SER A 174 6.51 14.18 -3.20
CA SER A 174 6.14 14.63 -4.55
C SER A 174 7.34 14.73 -5.50
N ASP A 175 8.56 14.64 -4.96
CA ASP A 175 9.80 14.69 -5.73
C ASP A 175 10.18 13.29 -6.21
N VAL A 176 9.43 12.79 -7.17
CA VAL A 176 9.56 11.44 -7.73
C VAL A 176 9.22 11.46 -9.22
N ALA A 177 9.88 10.61 -10.00
CA ALA A 177 9.47 10.35 -11.38
C ALA A 177 8.29 9.35 -11.41
N PRO A 178 7.44 9.37 -12.45
CA PRO A 178 6.37 8.38 -12.59
C PRO A 178 6.89 6.94 -12.56
N LEU A 179 6.11 6.04 -11.98
CA LEU A 179 6.50 4.63 -11.94
C LEU A 179 6.27 3.94 -13.28
N PRO A 180 7.15 2.99 -13.68
CA PRO A 180 6.82 2.08 -14.76
C PRO A 180 5.61 1.21 -14.38
N PRO A 181 4.88 0.64 -15.35
CA PRO A 181 3.78 -0.28 -15.06
C PRO A 181 4.25 -1.46 -14.21
N LEU A 182 3.79 -1.50 -12.96
CA LEU A 182 4.06 -2.61 -12.05
C LEU A 182 3.10 -3.76 -12.35
N LYS A 183 3.61 -4.99 -12.33
CA LYS A 183 2.79 -6.19 -12.44
C LYS A 183 2.72 -6.84 -11.06
N PRO A 184 1.53 -6.96 -10.47
CA PRO A 184 1.40 -7.70 -9.22
C PRO A 184 1.81 -9.15 -9.46
N GLU A 185 2.56 -9.69 -8.51
CA GLU A 185 3.12 -11.04 -8.60
C GLU A 185 2.16 -12.09 -8.01
N GLN A 186 2.45 -13.36 -8.25
CA GLN A 186 1.66 -14.49 -7.72
C GLN A 186 2.25 -15.11 -6.44
N ALA A 187 3.46 -14.69 -6.06
CA ALA A 187 4.20 -15.18 -4.91
C ALA A 187 4.96 -14.02 -4.24
N LEU A 188 5.31 -14.17 -2.97
CA LEU A 188 6.26 -13.29 -2.30
C LEU A 188 7.66 -13.84 -2.52
N ASN A 189 8.44 -13.20 -3.37
CA ASN A 189 9.83 -13.55 -3.65
C ASN A 189 10.72 -12.55 -2.92
N ILE A 190 11.24 -13.00 -1.78
CA ILE A 190 11.96 -12.14 -0.82
C ILE A 190 13.45 -12.43 -0.91
N LEU A 191 14.26 -11.39 -1.17
CA LEU A 191 15.68 -11.43 -0.89
C LEU A 191 15.92 -10.90 0.53
N LEU A 192 16.29 -11.79 1.45
CA LEU A 192 16.68 -11.48 2.81
C LEU A 192 18.20 -11.25 2.87
N VAL A 193 18.61 -10.05 3.27
CA VAL A 193 20.00 -9.66 3.47
C VAL A 193 20.24 -9.37 4.94
N LEU A 194 21.17 -10.09 5.55
CA LEU A 194 21.64 -9.79 6.90
C LEU A 194 22.99 -9.08 6.79
N GLY A 195 23.01 -7.81 7.20
CA GLY A 195 24.22 -7.02 7.30
C GLY A 195 25.00 -7.30 8.59
N GLN A 196 26.03 -6.49 8.83
CA GLN A 196 26.80 -6.52 10.06
C GLN A 196 25.95 -6.06 11.26
N GLN A 197 26.02 -6.82 12.36
CA GLN A 197 25.29 -6.57 13.62
C GLN A 197 26.13 -6.01 14.77
N ASP A 198 27.45 -5.99 14.65
CA ASP A 198 28.32 -5.39 15.66
C ASP A 198 28.81 -4.03 15.16
N ALA A 199 28.72 -2.99 16.00
CA ALA A 199 29.49 -1.76 15.80
C ALA A 199 30.98 -2.12 15.58
N PRO A 200 31.79 -1.31 14.86
CA PRO A 200 33.11 -1.70 14.34
C PRO A 200 34.23 -1.86 15.41
N ARG A 201 33.96 -2.53 16.52
CA ARG A 201 34.89 -2.83 17.61
C ARG A 201 34.85 -4.31 17.94
N GLN A 202 35.65 -5.03 17.16
CA GLN A 202 36.10 -6.43 17.29
C GLN A 202 35.29 -7.50 16.54
N PRO A 203 35.86 -8.07 15.46
CA PRO A 203 35.29 -9.25 14.83
C PRO A 203 35.49 -10.47 15.73
N SER A 204 34.42 -11.12 16.14
CA SER A 204 34.47 -12.42 16.82
C SER A 204 33.82 -13.50 15.94
N SER A 205 34.45 -14.66 15.77
CA SER A 205 33.90 -15.78 15.00
C SER A 205 32.57 -16.33 15.57
N LEU A 206 32.27 -16.00 16.83
CA LEU A 206 30.99 -16.27 17.50
C LEU A 206 29.85 -15.37 17.01
N GLY A 207 30.15 -14.18 16.47
CA GLY A 207 29.16 -13.27 15.88
C GLY A 207 28.57 -13.83 14.57
N ASN A 208 29.40 -14.40 13.70
CA ASN A 208 28.95 -14.97 12.42
C ASN A 208 27.96 -16.12 12.59
N LEU A 209 28.23 -17.05 13.52
CA LEU A 209 27.33 -18.19 13.79
C LEU A 209 25.97 -17.74 14.34
N LYS A 210 25.92 -16.66 15.12
CA LYS A 210 24.66 -16.09 15.63
C LYS A 210 23.87 -15.43 14.51
N LEU A 211 24.54 -14.69 13.63
CA LEU A 211 23.92 -14.04 12.48
C LEU A 211 23.33 -15.07 11.50
N GLU A 212 24.02 -16.19 11.26
CA GLU A 212 23.49 -17.29 10.47
C GLU A 212 22.25 -17.95 11.12
N GLN A 213 22.25 -18.12 12.44
CA GLN A 213 21.09 -18.64 13.16
C GLN A 213 19.89 -17.68 13.09
N GLU A 214 20.14 -16.38 13.20
CA GLU A 214 19.12 -15.35 13.02
C GLU A 214 18.58 -15.34 11.60
N ALA A 215 19.47 -15.45 10.61
CA ALA A 215 19.10 -15.55 9.20
C ALA A 215 18.14 -16.70 8.95
N LEU A 216 18.48 -17.88 9.49
CA LEU A 216 17.62 -19.07 9.40
C LEU A 216 16.29 -18.88 10.14
N ALA A 217 16.30 -18.25 11.31
CA ALA A 217 15.09 -17.98 12.07
C ALA A 217 14.14 -17.02 11.32
N LEU A 218 14.67 -15.91 10.80
CA LEU A 218 13.91 -14.92 10.03
C LEU A 218 13.40 -15.51 8.71
N ALA A 219 14.25 -16.23 7.97
CA ALA A 219 13.83 -16.92 6.74
C ALA A 219 12.68 -17.87 7.03
N LYS A 220 12.78 -18.70 8.08
CA LYS A 220 11.72 -19.62 8.48
C LYS A 220 10.42 -18.90 8.87
N ILE A 221 10.50 -17.76 9.54
CA ILE A 221 9.32 -16.94 9.88
C ILE A 221 8.63 -16.45 8.60
N LEU A 222 9.39 -15.88 7.68
CA LEU A 222 8.90 -15.36 6.40
C LEU A 222 8.28 -16.48 5.54
N GLU A 223 8.97 -17.60 5.38
CA GLU A 223 8.46 -18.78 4.65
C GLU A 223 7.19 -19.33 5.29
N SER A 224 7.17 -19.47 6.63
CA SER A 224 6.00 -19.99 7.35
C SER A 224 4.76 -19.12 7.23
N SER A 225 4.91 -17.84 6.86
CA SER A 225 3.81 -16.90 6.70
C SER A 225 2.90 -17.28 5.52
N GLY A 226 3.45 -17.93 4.49
CA GLY A 226 2.72 -18.44 3.32
C GLY A 226 2.07 -19.81 3.52
N ASN A 227 2.27 -20.47 4.66
CA ASN A 227 1.74 -21.82 4.90
C ASN A 227 0.25 -21.78 5.28
N VAL A 228 -0.52 -22.65 4.63
CA VAL A 228 -1.97 -22.85 4.87
C VAL A 228 -2.16 -23.40 6.28
N SER A 229 -2.93 -22.68 7.10
CA SER A 229 -3.43 -23.21 8.36
C SER A 229 -4.53 -24.24 8.04
N PRO A 230 -4.56 -25.43 8.68
CA PRO A 230 -5.50 -26.50 8.32
C PRO A 230 -6.99 -26.12 8.39
N ASN A 231 -7.33 -24.97 9.00
CA ASN A 231 -8.69 -24.47 9.16
C ASN A 231 -8.97 -23.12 8.45
N GLY A 232 -8.06 -22.61 7.61
CA GLY A 232 -8.16 -21.27 7.03
C GLY A 232 -8.75 -21.25 5.61
N THR A 233 -9.80 -20.44 5.40
CA THR A 233 -10.41 -20.13 4.10
C THR A 233 -9.62 -19.12 3.26
N ALA A 234 -8.54 -18.54 3.80
CA ALA A 234 -7.71 -17.58 3.09
C ALA A 234 -6.76 -18.29 2.11
N THR A 235 -6.89 -17.99 0.82
CA THR A 235 -5.88 -18.36 -0.17
C THR A 235 -4.63 -17.56 0.18
N LEU A 236 -3.59 -18.22 0.70
CA LEU A 236 -2.28 -17.61 0.88
C LEU A 236 -1.49 -17.72 -0.42
N VAL A 237 -0.48 -16.87 -0.60
CA VAL A 237 0.57 -17.11 -1.60
C VAL A 237 1.79 -17.77 -0.95
N PRO A 238 2.59 -18.54 -1.70
CA PRO A 238 3.87 -19.00 -1.22
C PRO A 238 4.79 -17.80 -0.94
N CYS A 239 5.56 -17.92 0.14
CA CYS A 239 6.67 -17.03 0.47
C CYS A 239 7.97 -17.76 0.17
N LEU A 240 8.70 -17.34 -0.86
CA LEU A 240 10.00 -17.84 -1.25
C LEU A 240 11.06 -16.88 -0.71
N VAL A 241 11.98 -17.38 0.12
CA VAL A 241 13.04 -16.56 0.71
C VAL A 241 14.38 -17.06 0.20
N ASP A 242 15.16 -16.13 -0.34
CA ASP A 242 16.58 -16.34 -0.59
C ASP A 242 17.39 -15.47 0.36
N THR A 243 18.48 -16.00 0.91
CA THR A 243 19.22 -15.38 2.01
C THR A 243 20.66 -15.11 1.64
N LEU A 244 21.13 -13.89 1.93
CA LEU A 244 22.52 -13.49 1.89
C LEU A 244 22.96 -13.02 3.27
N VAL A 245 24.02 -13.63 3.81
CA VAL A 245 24.62 -13.24 5.09
C VAL A 245 25.90 -12.46 4.81
N MET A 246 25.91 -11.23 5.28
CA MET A 246 26.96 -10.23 5.11
C MET A 246 27.53 -10.17 3.69
N PRO A 247 26.75 -9.92 2.62
CA PRO A 247 27.26 -10.00 1.23
C PRO A 247 28.25 -8.87 0.87
N THR A 248 29.03 -9.04 -0.21
CA THR A 248 29.62 -7.87 -0.90
C THR A 248 28.57 -7.14 -1.76
N PRO A 249 28.81 -5.88 -2.16
CA PRO A 249 28.01 -5.21 -3.18
C PRO A 249 27.86 -6.01 -4.48
N GLU A 250 28.92 -6.69 -4.92
CA GLU A 250 28.90 -7.53 -6.13
C GLU A 250 28.02 -8.78 -5.93
N GLU A 251 28.14 -9.47 -4.79
CA GLU A 251 27.31 -10.63 -4.45
C GLU A 251 25.83 -10.25 -4.36
N LEU A 252 25.54 -9.11 -3.71
CA LEU A 252 24.18 -8.57 -3.60
C LEU A 252 23.60 -8.22 -4.97
N THR A 253 24.37 -7.50 -5.79
CA THR A 253 23.94 -7.09 -7.13
C THR A 253 23.70 -8.30 -8.02
N ALA A 254 24.67 -9.23 -8.07
CA ALA A 254 24.55 -10.44 -8.86
C ALA A 254 23.34 -11.28 -8.43
N ARG A 255 23.03 -11.33 -7.12
CA ARG A 255 21.86 -12.05 -6.65
C ARG A 255 20.55 -11.39 -7.08
N LEU A 256 20.42 -10.08 -6.88
CA LEU A 256 19.26 -9.31 -7.31
C LEU A 256 18.99 -9.43 -8.81
N GLU A 257 20.04 -9.51 -9.63
CA GLU A 257 19.92 -9.62 -11.09
C GLU A 257 19.62 -11.03 -11.59
N SER A 258 19.98 -12.07 -10.82
CA SER A 258 19.82 -13.47 -11.23
C SER A 258 18.44 -14.05 -10.94
N ASN A 259 17.65 -13.42 -10.06
CA ASN A 259 16.32 -13.87 -9.68
C ASN A 259 15.31 -12.72 -9.68
N ALA A 260 14.03 -13.03 -9.81
CA ALA A 260 12.96 -12.03 -9.77
C ALA A 260 12.40 -11.86 -8.35
N TYR A 261 12.97 -10.92 -7.59
CA TYR A 261 12.48 -10.54 -6.26
C TYR A 261 11.53 -9.36 -6.34
N ASN A 262 10.39 -9.46 -5.68
CA ASN A 262 9.46 -8.32 -5.50
C ASN A 262 9.63 -7.65 -4.14
N VAL A 263 10.28 -8.33 -3.19
CA VAL A 263 10.60 -7.79 -1.86
C VAL A 263 12.09 -7.88 -1.60
N PHE A 264 12.70 -6.77 -1.23
CA PHE A 264 14.03 -6.71 -0.64
C PHE A 264 13.88 -6.51 0.87
N PHE A 265 14.48 -7.37 1.67
CA PHE A 265 14.44 -7.28 3.13
C PHE A 265 15.85 -7.19 3.69
N TYR A 266 16.19 -6.08 4.34
CA TYR A 266 17.47 -5.88 5.01
C TYR A 266 17.30 -5.88 6.53
N ALA A 267 18.14 -6.66 7.22
CA ALA A 267 18.29 -6.62 8.67
C ALA A 267 19.76 -6.37 9.02
N GLY A 268 20.06 -5.38 9.84
CA GLY A 268 21.43 -5.05 10.22
C GLY A 268 21.59 -3.60 10.66
N HIS A 269 22.84 -3.14 10.73
CA HIS A 269 23.12 -1.75 11.08
C HIS A 269 23.03 -0.79 9.90
N GLY A 270 22.65 0.45 10.23
CA GLY A 270 22.69 1.58 9.34
C GLY A 270 23.03 2.87 10.08
N GLU A 271 23.62 3.83 9.38
CA GLU A 271 23.93 5.16 9.89
C GLU A 271 23.33 6.25 8.99
N PRO A 272 22.80 7.36 9.54
CA PRO A 272 22.35 8.49 8.74
C PRO A 272 23.49 9.13 7.93
N ALA A 273 23.25 9.39 6.66
CA ALA A 273 24.16 10.06 5.73
C ALA A 273 23.35 10.70 4.58
N PRO A 274 23.86 11.75 3.91
CA PRO A 274 23.08 12.54 2.94
C PRO A 274 22.45 11.71 1.80
N ASP A 275 23.12 10.65 1.35
CA ASP A 275 22.71 9.81 0.21
C ASP A 275 21.83 8.62 0.63
N GLY A 276 20.93 8.83 1.59
CA GLY A 276 20.01 7.80 2.09
C GLY A 276 20.64 6.91 3.16
N GLY A 277 21.66 7.38 3.86
CA GLY A 277 22.35 6.59 4.88
C GLY A 277 23.41 5.64 4.34
N LEU A 278 24.09 4.96 5.27
CA LEU A 278 25.03 3.87 4.99
C LEU A 278 24.49 2.58 5.60
N LEU A 279 24.32 1.55 4.77
CA LEU A 279 23.97 0.20 5.19
C LEU A 279 25.25 -0.62 5.32
N PHE A 280 25.47 -1.24 6.48
CA PHE A 280 26.68 -2.02 6.74
C PHE A 280 26.48 -3.46 6.28
N LEU A 281 26.96 -3.79 5.09
CA LEU A 281 26.81 -5.13 4.53
C LEU A 281 27.75 -6.12 5.22
N ARG A 282 29.02 -5.77 5.38
CA ARG A 282 30.04 -6.61 6.05
C ARG A 282 31.14 -5.73 6.64
N PRO A 283 32.07 -6.27 7.46
CA PRO A 283 33.14 -5.48 8.07
C PRO A 283 33.90 -4.62 7.06
N GLY A 284 33.82 -3.30 7.24
CA GLY A 284 34.49 -2.31 6.39
C GLY A 284 33.85 -2.07 5.02
N VAL A 285 32.68 -2.65 4.74
CA VAL A 285 31.97 -2.52 3.47
C VAL A 285 30.55 -2.02 3.70
N THR A 286 30.28 -0.85 3.16
CA THR A 286 28.97 -0.18 3.22
C THR A 286 28.39 0.01 1.82
N MET A 287 27.09 0.26 1.76
CA MET A 287 26.39 0.70 0.56
C MET A 287 25.42 1.82 0.94
N ASN A 288 25.34 2.88 0.15
CA ASN A 288 24.40 3.97 0.41
C ASN A 288 23.02 3.73 -0.24
N GLY A 289 22.02 4.52 0.15
CA GLY A 289 20.66 4.40 -0.35
C GLY A 289 20.56 4.65 -1.86
N THR A 290 21.30 5.64 -2.38
CA THR A 290 21.34 5.96 -3.81
C THR A 290 21.84 4.78 -4.65
N GLU A 291 22.96 4.16 -4.25
CA GLU A 291 23.56 2.99 -4.89
C GLU A 291 22.60 1.79 -4.86
N LEU A 292 22.03 1.50 -3.69
CA LEU A 292 21.08 0.41 -3.53
C LEU A 292 19.84 0.61 -4.42
N ALA A 293 19.30 1.83 -4.48
CA ALA A 293 18.12 2.14 -5.28
C ALA A 293 18.35 1.89 -6.78
N GLN A 294 19.55 2.12 -7.30
CA GLN A 294 19.87 1.82 -8.71
C GLN A 294 19.70 0.32 -9.01
N VAL A 295 20.08 -0.56 -8.09
CA VAL A 295 19.97 -2.01 -8.29
C VAL A 295 18.53 -2.47 -8.08
N LEU A 296 17.86 -2.00 -7.03
CA LEU A 296 16.47 -2.37 -6.71
C LEU A 296 15.50 -1.99 -7.84
N THR A 297 15.64 -0.79 -8.39
CA THR A 297 14.78 -0.29 -9.48
C THR A 297 15.05 -1.02 -10.79
N ARG A 298 16.33 -1.27 -11.11
CA ARG A 298 16.73 -2.09 -12.27
C ARG A 298 16.13 -3.50 -12.20
N CYS A 299 16.06 -4.09 -11.00
CA CYS A 299 15.51 -5.42 -10.78
C CYS A 299 14.00 -5.42 -10.48
N GLN A 300 13.32 -4.27 -10.60
CA GLN A 300 11.88 -4.12 -10.38
C GLN A 300 11.39 -4.58 -8.99
N VAL A 301 12.24 -4.43 -7.97
CA VAL A 301 11.81 -4.64 -6.57
C VAL A 301 10.73 -3.63 -6.22
N THR A 302 9.59 -4.13 -5.73
CA THR A 302 8.41 -3.31 -5.45
C THR A 302 8.40 -2.80 -4.01
N LEU A 303 8.82 -3.62 -3.06
CA LEU A 303 8.87 -3.29 -1.64
C LEU A 303 10.27 -3.49 -1.08
N ALA A 304 10.86 -2.45 -0.50
CA ALA A 304 12.07 -2.56 0.30
C ALA A 304 11.74 -2.41 1.79
N VAL A 305 12.17 -3.36 2.62
CA VAL A 305 11.95 -3.39 4.07
C VAL A 305 13.29 -3.30 4.78
N PHE A 306 13.45 -2.32 5.65
CA PHE A 306 14.65 -2.09 6.44
C PHE A 306 14.35 -2.26 7.91
N ASN A 307 14.73 -3.42 8.45
CA ASN A 307 14.85 -3.64 9.88
C ASN A 307 16.23 -3.17 10.35
N ALA A 308 16.47 -1.88 10.20
CA ALA A 308 17.69 -1.19 10.59
C ALA A 308 17.31 0.15 11.22
N CYS A 309 18.05 0.58 12.24
CA CYS A 309 17.81 1.85 12.90
C CYS A 309 17.90 3.00 11.89
N TRP A 310 17.11 4.06 12.10
CA TRP A 310 17.21 5.36 11.42
C TRP A 310 16.81 5.42 9.94
N GLY A 311 16.36 4.34 9.30
CA GLY A 311 16.02 4.36 7.88
C GLY A 311 14.89 5.35 7.50
N ALA A 312 14.09 5.79 8.48
CA ALA A 312 13.08 6.84 8.31
C ALA A 312 13.46 8.20 8.93
N ARG A 313 14.76 8.42 9.23
CA ARG A 313 15.30 9.68 9.79
C ARG A 313 16.22 10.36 8.78
N SER A 314 16.13 11.69 8.68
CA SER A 314 17.02 12.50 7.87
C SER A 314 18.44 12.55 8.45
N ALA A 315 19.44 12.60 7.58
CA ALA A 315 20.81 12.94 7.96
C ALA A 315 20.89 14.39 8.43
N GLU A 316 21.94 14.73 9.18
CA GLU A 316 22.15 16.08 9.72
C GLU A 316 23.47 16.67 9.21
N HIS A 317 23.46 17.96 8.88
CA HIS A 317 24.66 18.75 8.60
C HIS A 317 24.65 20.00 9.47
N ASN A 318 25.70 20.23 10.27
CA ASN A 318 25.76 21.32 11.25
C ASN A 318 24.54 21.37 12.20
N HIS A 319 24.05 20.21 12.65
CA HIS A 319 22.85 20.07 13.50
C HIS A 319 21.56 20.58 12.84
N GLN A 320 21.52 20.58 11.50
CA GLN A 320 20.31 20.86 10.73
C GLN A 320 19.99 19.63 9.87
N PRO A 321 18.75 19.14 9.88
CA PRO A 321 18.40 17.98 9.10
C PRO A 321 18.42 18.33 7.60
N ILE A 322 19.02 17.45 6.81
CA ILE A 322 19.13 17.59 5.36
C ILE A 322 17.80 17.13 4.74
N PRO A 323 17.10 17.97 3.97
CA PRO A 323 15.86 17.56 3.31
C PRO A 323 16.05 16.33 2.43
N ARG A 324 15.11 15.38 2.47
CA ARG A 324 15.06 14.19 1.59
C ARG A 324 16.30 13.29 1.67
N SER A 325 16.91 13.18 2.84
CA SER A 325 18.13 12.38 3.06
C SER A 325 17.88 11.07 3.80
N SER A 326 16.65 10.80 4.25
CA SER A 326 16.35 9.50 4.86
C SER A 326 16.40 8.40 3.80
N LEU A 327 16.78 7.18 4.20
CA LEU A 327 16.85 6.03 3.31
C LEU A 327 15.53 5.82 2.57
N ALA A 328 14.40 5.92 3.29
CA ALA A 328 13.08 5.75 2.70
C ALA A 328 12.74 6.81 1.64
N GLU A 329 13.06 8.08 1.89
CA GLU A 329 12.85 9.16 0.91
C GLU A 329 13.74 8.98 -0.32
N VAL A 330 15.02 8.65 -0.13
CA VAL A 330 15.99 8.46 -1.23
C VAL A 330 15.61 7.29 -2.13
N LEU A 331 15.23 6.14 -1.56
CA LEU A 331 14.79 5.01 -2.36
C LEU A 331 13.50 5.31 -3.11
N LEU A 332 12.54 6.00 -2.47
CA LEU A 332 11.30 6.41 -3.12
C LEU A 332 11.57 7.40 -4.27
N HIS A 333 12.45 8.39 -4.05
CA HIS A 333 12.90 9.37 -5.05
C HIS A 333 13.45 8.68 -6.30
N HIS A 334 14.26 7.64 -6.11
CA HIS A 334 14.85 6.88 -7.21
C HIS A 334 13.89 5.87 -7.87
N GLY A 335 12.67 5.72 -7.38
CA GLY A 335 11.61 4.94 -8.03
C GLY A 335 11.34 3.56 -7.41
N VAL A 336 11.82 3.29 -6.20
CA VAL A 336 11.34 2.11 -5.43
C VAL A 336 9.89 2.37 -5.00
N PRO A 337 8.90 1.55 -5.40
CA PRO A 337 7.48 1.89 -5.20
C PRO A 337 7.02 2.03 -3.74
N ALA A 338 7.56 1.21 -2.83
CA ALA A 338 7.28 1.28 -1.41
C ALA A 338 8.52 0.96 -0.57
N VAL A 339 8.70 1.72 0.51
CA VAL A 339 9.80 1.52 1.45
C VAL A 339 9.24 1.52 2.88
N LEU A 340 9.51 0.46 3.62
CA LEU A 340 9.20 0.37 5.04
C LEU A 340 10.52 0.44 5.82
N ALA A 341 10.68 1.46 6.65
CA ALA A 341 11.91 1.67 7.42
C ALA A 341 11.62 2.00 8.88
N MET A 342 12.52 1.67 9.78
CA MET A 342 12.36 1.99 11.20
C MET A 342 12.79 3.44 11.47
N ARG A 343 11.99 4.17 12.27
CA ARG A 343 12.34 5.51 12.74
C ARG A 343 13.50 5.48 13.75
N ASP A 344 13.40 4.58 14.73
CA ASP A 344 14.36 4.40 15.82
C ASP A 344 14.67 2.90 16.00
N ALA A 345 15.55 2.56 16.96
CA ALA A 345 15.83 1.19 17.33
C ALA A 345 14.57 0.47 17.85
N ILE A 346 14.37 -0.76 17.39
CA ILE A 346 13.29 -1.67 17.81
C ILE A 346 13.91 -2.88 18.51
N ALA A 347 13.26 -3.40 19.56
CA ALA A 347 13.74 -4.60 20.22
C ALA A 347 13.50 -5.84 19.34
N ASP A 348 14.41 -6.82 19.40
CA ASP A 348 14.37 -8.00 18.52
C ASP A 348 13.03 -8.75 18.58
N GLU A 349 12.47 -8.96 19.77
CA GLU A 349 11.18 -9.65 19.94
C GLU A 349 10.01 -8.88 19.30
N GLU A 350 10.04 -7.55 19.39
CA GLU A 350 9.04 -6.67 18.80
C GLU A 350 9.18 -6.64 17.28
N ALA A 351 10.41 -6.57 16.77
CA ALA A 351 10.70 -6.66 15.34
C ALA A 351 10.23 -7.98 14.74
N ILE A 352 10.53 -9.10 15.40
CA ILE A 352 10.07 -10.45 14.99
C ILE A 352 8.54 -10.52 14.97
N SER A 353 7.88 -10.00 15.99
CA SER A 353 6.41 -9.97 16.08
C SER A 353 5.81 -9.14 14.94
N PHE A 354 6.42 -8.00 14.61
CA PHE A 354 6.03 -7.18 13.48
C PHE A 354 6.21 -7.91 12.15
N ILE A 355 7.40 -8.45 11.89
CA ILE A 355 7.75 -9.13 10.63
C ILE A 355 6.81 -10.31 10.39
N LYS A 356 6.52 -11.09 11.43
CA LYS A 356 5.59 -12.22 11.34
C LYS A 356 4.18 -11.78 10.95
N ALA A 357 3.65 -10.75 11.61
CA ALA A 357 2.31 -10.24 11.31
C ALA A 357 2.24 -9.59 9.92
N PHE A 358 3.28 -8.84 9.56
CA PHE A 358 3.40 -8.13 8.29
C PHE A 358 3.51 -9.10 7.11
N ALA A 359 4.45 -10.05 7.17
CA ALA A 359 4.64 -11.06 6.13
C ALA A 359 3.40 -11.94 5.97
N ARG A 360 2.71 -12.27 7.07
CA ARG A 360 1.43 -12.99 7.03
C ARG A 360 0.36 -12.19 6.30
N ALA A 361 0.18 -10.92 6.63
CA ALA A 361 -0.81 -10.07 5.99
C ALA A 361 -0.51 -9.87 4.49
N LEU A 362 0.77 -9.71 4.11
CA LEU A 362 1.17 -9.71 2.70
C LEU A 362 0.85 -11.04 2.02
N ALA A 363 1.13 -12.18 2.65
CA ALA A 363 0.82 -13.49 2.09
C ALA A 363 -0.69 -13.72 1.90
N GLU A 364 -1.53 -13.02 2.68
CA GLU A 364 -2.98 -12.95 2.55
C GLU A 364 -3.44 -11.97 1.45
N ARG A 365 -2.52 -11.48 0.61
CA ARG A 365 -2.75 -10.52 -0.48
C ARG A 365 -3.30 -9.17 0.00
N MET A 366 -3.01 -8.80 1.25
CA MET A 366 -3.35 -7.46 1.71
C MET A 366 -2.39 -6.45 1.05
N PRO A 367 -2.89 -5.27 0.65
CA PRO A 367 -2.02 -4.19 0.20
C PRO A 367 -1.03 -3.79 1.30
N ILE A 368 0.14 -3.29 0.92
CA ILE A 368 1.26 -3.04 1.84
C ILE A 368 0.85 -2.14 3.02
N ASP A 369 0.10 -1.07 2.76
CA ASP A 369 -0.38 -0.16 3.79
C ASP A 369 -1.35 -0.82 4.79
N ARG A 370 -2.23 -1.71 4.30
CA ARG A 370 -3.08 -2.54 5.17
C ARG A 370 -2.27 -3.57 5.95
N ALA A 371 -1.28 -4.21 5.34
CA ALA A 371 -0.42 -5.17 6.01
C ALA A 371 0.38 -4.50 7.16
N VAL A 372 0.88 -3.28 6.94
CA VAL A 372 1.53 -2.49 8.01
C VAL A 372 0.53 -2.16 9.13
N ALA A 373 -0.69 -1.74 8.81
CA ALA A 373 -1.70 -1.45 9.84
C ALA A 373 -2.03 -2.68 10.70
N VAL A 374 -2.19 -3.86 10.09
CA VAL A 374 -2.40 -5.13 10.81
C VAL A 374 -1.22 -5.47 11.71
N ALA A 375 0.01 -5.32 11.21
CA ALA A 375 1.21 -5.57 12.01
C ALA A 375 1.35 -4.61 13.20
N ARG A 376 1.01 -3.32 13.02
CA ARG A 376 0.96 -2.34 14.12
C ARG A 376 -0.10 -2.69 15.16
N GLN A 377 -1.30 -3.14 14.73
CA GLN A 377 -2.34 -3.62 15.64
C GLN A 377 -1.84 -4.80 16.47
N GLN A 378 -1.15 -5.76 15.86
CA GLN A 378 -0.59 -6.92 16.56
C GLN A 378 0.43 -6.49 17.62
N LEU A 379 1.35 -5.59 17.28
CA LEU A 379 2.30 -5.04 18.25
C LEU A 379 1.60 -4.35 19.42
N LEU A 380 0.60 -3.52 19.15
CA LEU A 380 -0.15 -2.83 20.18
C LEU A 380 -0.85 -3.82 21.13
N THR A 381 -1.44 -4.89 20.61
CA THR A 381 -2.09 -5.94 21.41
C THR A 381 -1.11 -6.66 22.32
N LEU A 382 0.08 -7.00 21.81
CA LEU A 382 1.12 -7.71 22.55
C LEU A 382 1.83 -6.83 23.58
N TYR A 383 2.24 -5.62 23.19
CA TYR A 383 3.17 -4.78 23.95
C TYR A 383 2.53 -3.55 24.61
N LYS A 384 1.24 -3.29 24.35
CA LYS A 384 0.43 -2.15 24.85
C LYS A 384 0.69 -0.83 24.12
N PHE A 385 -0.30 0.05 24.22
CA PHE A 385 -0.33 1.35 23.55
C PHE A 385 0.79 2.31 24.01
N ASN A 386 1.23 2.21 25.26
CA ASN A 386 2.27 3.07 25.84
C ASN A 386 3.71 2.62 25.53
N GLN A 387 3.90 1.67 24.61
CA GLN A 387 5.21 1.31 24.08
C GLN A 387 5.37 1.87 22.65
N PRO A 388 6.57 2.35 22.27
CA PRO A 388 6.77 3.01 20.98
C PRO A 388 6.85 2.02 19.80
N ALA A 389 7.03 0.71 20.04
CA ALA A 389 7.32 -0.30 19.03
C ALA A 389 6.37 -0.27 17.82
N TRP A 390 5.06 -0.12 18.04
CA TRP A 390 4.07 -0.07 16.95
C TRP A 390 4.12 1.23 16.11
N THR A 391 4.87 2.23 16.57
CA THR A 391 5.07 3.52 15.90
C THR A 391 6.40 3.62 15.15
N LEU A 392 7.30 2.64 15.34
CA LEU A 392 8.65 2.65 14.76
C LEU A 392 8.67 2.30 13.26
N PRO A 393 7.91 1.32 12.76
CA PRO A 393 7.85 1.04 11.32
C PRO A 393 7.15 2.20 10.62
N VAL A 394 7.84 2.91 9.74
CA VAL A 394 7.33 4.02 8.94
C VAL A 394 7.27 3.58 7.49
N LEU A 395 6.06 3.62 6.92
CA LEU A 395 5.82 3.25 5.53
C LEU A 395 5.82 4.50 4.65
N TYR A 396 6.71 4.53 3.67
CA TYR A 396 6.71 5.46 2.56
C TYR A 396 6.20 4.76 1.30
N MET A 397 5.29 5.40 0.56
CA MET A 397 4.75 4.88 -0.69
C MET A 397 4.80 5.94 -1.78
N HIS A 398 5.12 5.51 -2.99
CA HIS A 398 5.09 6.37 -4.16
C HIS A 398 3.65 6.90 -4.38
N PRO A 399 3.46 8.18 -4.75
CA PRO A 399 2.15 8.80 -4.90
C PRO A 399 1.25 8.14 -5.97
N GLU A 400 1.84 7.43 -6.94
CA GLU A 400 1.12 6.68 -7.98
C GLU A 400 0.94 5.18 -7.68
N PHE A 401 1.67 4.62 -6.70
CA PHE A 401 1.56 3.20 -6.38
C PHE A 401 0.35 2.94 -5.52
N ASP A 402 -0.36 1.84 -5.71
CA ASP A 402 -1.55 1.46 -4.94
C ASP A 402 -1.26 0.34 -3.94
N GLY A 403 0.00 0.07 -3.61
CA GLY A 403 0.35 -0.88 -2.55
C GLY A 403 0.02 -2.34 -2.85
N GLU A 404 -0.48 -2.65 -4.05
CA GLU A 404 -0.75 -4.02 -4.48
C GLU A 404 0.57 -4.67 -4.88
N LEU A 405 1.08 -5.52 -3.98
CA LEU A 405 2.29 -6.32 -4.24
C LEU A 405 1.96 -7.61 -4.99
N LEU A 406 0.76 -8.15 -4.76
CA LEU A 406 0.30 -9.43 -5.27
C LEU A 406 -1.03 -9.26 -6.00
N GLN A 407 -1.32 -10.17 -6.94
CA GLN A 407 -2.59 -10.15 -7.66
C GLN A 407 -3.77 -10.34 -6.70
N PRO A 408 -4.75 -9.39 -6.65
CA PRO A 408 -5.95 -9.54 -5.85
C PRO A 408 -6.74 -10.78 -6.26
N LEU A 409 -7.33 -11.47 -5.29
CA LEU A 409 -8.11 -12.68 -5.54
C LEU A 409 -9.31 -12.42 -6.48
N ALA A 410 -9.81 -11.18 -6.50
CA ALA A 410 -10.96 -10.77 -7.32
C ALA A 410 -10.69 -10.82 -8.84
N GLU A 411 -9.42 -10.82 -9.27
CA GLU A 411 -9.06 -11.00 -10.68
C GLU A 411 -8.94 -12.47 -11.09
N SER A 412 -8.87 -13.39 -10.12
CA SER A 412 -9.10 -14.82 -10.34
C SER A 412 -10.59 -15.09 -10.18
N ILE A 413 -11.39 -14.70 -11.17
CA ILE A 413 -12.72 -15.31 -11.33
C ILE A 413 -12.49 -16.81 -11.34
N THR A 414 -13.19 -17.52 -10.46
CA THR A 414 -13.23 -18.97 -10.41
C THR A 414 -13.68 -19.50 -11.78
N GLU A 415 -12.74 -19.71 -12.69
CA GLU A 415 -12.97 -20.66 -13.76
C GLU A 415 -12.92 -22.03 -13.09
N LEU A 416 -14.09 -22.66 -12.98
CA LEU A 416 -14.16 -24.08 -12.66
C LEU A 416 -13.24 -24.80 -13.66
N PRO A 417 -12.28 -25.63 -13.20
CA PRO A 417 -11.47 -26.41 -14.11
C PRO A 417 -12.39 -27.18 -15.07
N GLU A 418 -12.02 -27.27 -16.35
CA GLU A 418 -12.81 -27.95 -17.41
C GLU A 418 -13.19 -29.40 -17.04
N ASN A 419 -12.59 -29.96 -15.99
CA ASN A 419 -12.75 -31.33 -15.51
C ASN A 419 -13.57 -31.46 -14.22
N SER A 420 -14.28 -30.42 -13.77
CA SER A 420 -15.17 -30.52 -12.61
C SER A 420 -16.34 -31.48 -12.88
N LEU A 421 -16.26 -32.67 -12.27
CA LEU A 421 -17.25 -33.76 -12.33
C LEU A 421 -18.67 -33.39 -11.84
N THR A 422 -18.88 -32.17 -11.33
CA THR A 422 -20.20 -31.64 -10.96
C THR A 422 -20.99 -31.07 -12.14
N TRP A 423 -20.41 -31.00 -13.34
CA TRP A 423 -21.08 -30.51 -14.55
C TRP A 423 -21.48 -31.63 -15.52
N ILE A 424 -21.96 -32.76 -14.98
CA ILE A 424 -22.66 -33.77 -15.78
C ILE A 424 -24.13 -33.35 -15.83
N GLY A 425 -24.51 -32.64 -16.90
CA GLY A 425 -25.92 -32.58 -17.30
C GLY A 425 -26.47 -31.20 -17.70
N ARG A 426 -26.09 -30.73 -18.89
CA ARG A 426 -26.95 -30.14 -19.95
C ARG A 426 -26.13 -29.17 -20.79
N GLU A 427 -25.62 -29.68 -21.90
CA GLU A 427 -25.14 -28.86 -23.00
C GLU A 427 -26.33 -28.15 -23.65
N ARG A 428 -26.52 -26.87 -23.30
CA ARG A 428 -27.01 -25.87 -24.26
C ARG A 428 -25.96 -24.79 -24.33
N ALA A 429 -24.99 -24.97 -25.22
CA ALA A 429 -23.94 -24.00 -25.44
C ALA A 429 -24.54 -22.83 -26.23
N ALA A 430 -24.66 -21.66 -25.60
CA ALA A 430 -24.86 -20.44 -26.36
C ALA A 430 -23.50 -19.93 -26.84
N PHE A 431 -23.47 -19.35 -28.03
CA PHE A 431 -22.25 -18.78 -28.60
C PHE A 431 -22.56 -17.52 -29.40
N VAL A 432 -21.51 -16.75 -29.67
CA VAL A 432 -21.56 -15.62 -30.57
C VAL A 432 -20.67 -15.88 -31.77
N ARG A 433 -21.15 -15.58 -32.98
CA ARG A 433 -20.40 -15.75 -34.22
C ARG A 433 -20.52 -14.54 -35.15
N PRO A 434 -19.59 -14.31 -36.08
CA PRO A 434 -19.71 -13.26 -37.08
C PRO A 434 -20.73 -13.70 -38.13
N LEU A 435 -21.67 -12.82 -38.49
CA LEU A 435 -22.64 -13.11 -39.53
C LEU A 435 -21.90 -13.32 -40.87
N GLY A 436 -22.11 -14.48 -41.51
CA GLY A 436 -21.43 -14.88 -42.74
C GLY A 436 -20.20 -15.78 -42.56
N SER A 437 -19.80 -16.12 -41.32
CA SER A 437 -18.73 -17.09 -41.04
C SER A 437 -19.27 -18.28 -40.25
N THR A 438 -19.22 -19.48 -40.81
CA THR A 438 -19.65 -20.72 -40.12
C THR A 438 -18.55 -21.37 -39.29
N ASN A 439 -17.28 -21.06 -39.55
CA ASN A 439 -16.13 -21.73 -38.91
C ASN A 439 -15.56 -20.99 -37.69
N LYS A 440 -16.13 -19.85 -37.29
CA LYS A 440 -15.65 -19.08 -36.13
C LYS A 440 -16.82 -18.76 -35.22
N PHE A 441 -16.80 -19.31 -34.02
CA PHE A 441 -17.77 -19.02 -32.97
C PHE A 441 -17.05 -18.96 -31.62
N TRP A 442 -17.60 -18.17 -30.71
CA TRP A 442 -17.10 -17.94 -29.35
C TRP A 442 -18.15 -18.44 -28.36
N PRO A 443 -17.91 -19.58 -27.69
CA PRO A 443 -18.87 -20.13 -26.74
C PRO A 443 -18.93 -19.26 -25.47
N ILE A 444 -20.13 -19.15 -24.90
CA ILE A 444 -20.33 -18.54 -23.59
C ILE A 444 -19.98 -19.57 -22.52
N ARG A 445 -18.86 -19.34 -21.82
CA ARG A 445 -18.34 -20.25 -20.80
C ARG A 445 -18.78 -19.80 -19.41
N GLY A 446 -19.13 -20.74 -18.53
CA GLY A 446 -19.53 -20.41 -17.15
C GLY A 446 -20.74 -19.46 -17.03
N GLY A 447 -21.56 -19.33 -18.08
CA GLY A 447 -22.71 -18.44 -18.10
C GLY A 447 -22.38 -16.95 -18.29
N LEU A 448 -21.13 -16.59 -18.61
CA LEU A 448 -20.71 -15.21 -18.87
C LEU A 448 -19.81 -15.14 -20.10
N MET A 449 -19.98 -14.11 -20.93
CA MET A 449 -19.03 -13.79 -21.99
C MET A 449 -18.75 -12.29 -21.99
N ARG A 450 -17.48 -11.91 -21.86
CA ARG A 450 -17.00 -10.53 -21.92
C ARG A 450 -16.64 -10.17 -23.35
N VAL A 451 -17.10 -9.01 -23.80
CA VAL A 451 -16.86 -8.49 -25.14
C VAL A 451 -16.07 -7.19 -25.04
N GLY A 452 -14.99 -7.06 -25.80
CA GLY A 452 -14.19 -5.84 -25.81
C GLY A 452 -13.04 -5.88 -26.81
N ARG A 453 -12.13 -4.92 -26.70
CA ARG A 453 -11.03 -4.75 -27.67
C ARG A 453 -9.72 -5.38 -27.22
N ARG A 454 -9.57 -5.72 -25.93
CA ARG A 454 -8.34 -6.28 -25.35
C ARG A 454 -8.52 -7.75 -25.03
N GLN A 455 -7.59 -8.58 -25.50
CA GLN A 455 -7.63 -10.04 -25.30
C GLN A 455 -7.40 -10.46 -23.85
N GLN A 456 -6.69 -9.64 -23.05
CA GLN A 456 -6.43 -9.92 -21.64
C GLN A 456 -7.69 -9.79 -20.76
N ASP A 457 -8.68 -9.00 -21.20
CA ASP A 457 -9.84 -8.62 -20.39
C ASP A 457 -11.17 -9.21 -20.90
N ASN A 458 -11.19 -9.83 -22.09
CA ASN A 458 -12.42 -10.21 -22.79
C ASN A 458 -12.32 -11.56 -23.52
N ASP A 459 -13.38 -12.35 -23.40
CA ASP A 459 -13.54 -13.65 -24.07
C ASP A 459 -13.73 -13.48 -25.59
N LEU A 460 -14.54 -12.48 -25.98
CA LEU A 460 -14.72 -12.06 -27.37
C LEU A 460 -13.96 -10.76 -27.63
N THR A 461 -12.85 -10.87 -28.36
CA THR A 461 -12.03 -9.71 -28.75
C THR A 461 -12.43 -9.21 -30.14
N ILE A 462 -12.84 -7.94 -30.23
CA ILE A 462 -13.21 -7.27 -31.47
C ILE A 462 -12.27 -6.08 -31.69
N CYS A 463 -11.36 -6.20 -32.67
CA CYS A 463 -10.31 -5.21 -32.97
C CYS A 463 -10.82 -4.00 -33.79
N GLU A 464 -12.04 -3.56 -33.57
CA GLU A 464 -12.62 -2.39 -34.23
C GLU A 464 -12.41 -1.12 -33.38
N LYS A 465 -12.10 0.01 -34.02
CA LYS A 465 -11.70 1.25 -33.32
C LYS A 465 -12.79 1.81 -32.40
N TRP A 466 -14.06 1.57 -32.74
CA TRP A 466 -15.25 2.01 -32.00
C TRP A 466 -15.67 1.04 -30.88
N VAL A 467 -14.98 -0.10 -30.71
CA VAL A 467 -15.22 -1.01 -29.58
C VAL A 467 -14.37 -0.56 -28.39
N SER A 468 -15.01 -0.30 -27.24
CA SER A 468 -14.34 -0.03 -25.95
C SER A 468 -13.42 -1.18 -25.51
N GLN A 469 -12.43 -0.87 -24.64
CA GLN A 469 -11.52 -1.88 -24.08
C GLN A 469 -12.30 -3.01 -23.38
N ARG A 470 -13.28 -2.65 -22.55
CA ARG A 470 -14.37 -3.51 -22.10
C ARG A 470 -15.67 -2.91 -22.62
N HIS A 471 -16.44 -3.65 -23.40
CA HIS A 471 -17.58 -3.11 -24.14
C HIS A 471 -18.92 -3.55 -23.52
N ALA A 472 -19.11 -4.86 -23.41
CA ALA A 472 -20.36 -5.43 -22.93
C ALA A 472 -20.10 -6.81 -22.35
N GLU A 473 -21.10 -7.33 -21.64
CA GLU A 473 -21.14 -8.70 -21.13
C GLU A 473 -22.41 -9.39 -21.62
N ILE A 474 -22.32 -10.67 -22.02
CA ILE A 474 -23.47 -11.54 -22.24
C ILE A 474 -23.59 -12.47 -21.04
N ILE A 475 -24.71 -12.40 -20.34
CA ILE A 475 -24.94 -13.07 -19.06
C ILE A 475 -26.09 -14.06 -19.24
N CYS A 476 -25.86 -15.30 -18.83
CA CYS A 476 -26.89 -16.33 -18.69
C CYS A 476 -27.51 -16.24 -17.29
N ARG A 477 -28.84 -16.17 -17.22
CA ARG A 477 -29.62 -16.25 -15.97
C ARG A 477 -30.61 -17.42 -16.08
N GLY A 478 -30.55 -18.33 -15.12
CA GLY A 478 -31.45 -19.47 -14.96
C GLY A 478 -31.27 -20.09 -13.58
N ASP A 479 -32.33 -20.69 -13.03
CA ASP A 479 -32.26 -21.40 -11.75
C ASP A 479 -31.61 -22.79 -11.98
N PRO A 480 -30.45 -23.09 -11.37
CA PRO A 480 -29.80 -24.39 -11.52
C PRO A 480 -30.65 -25.57 -11.05
N LEU A 481 -31.67 -25.32 -10.21
CA LEU A 481 -32.52 -26.34 -9.58
C LEU A 481 -33.83 -26.60 -10.35
N ASP A 482 -34.20 -25.74 -11.30
CA ASP A 482 -35.46 -25.86 -12.05
C ASP A 482 -35.21 -26.33 -13.49
N SER A 483 -35.21 -27.65 -13.65
CA SER A 483 -34.91 -28.34 -14.92
C SER A 483 -35.92 -28.12 -16.07
N ASN A 484 -36.99 -27.35 -15.87
CA ASN A 484 -38.01 -27.08 -16.89
C ASN A 484 -37.97 -25.67 -17.49
N SER A 485 -37.16 -24.75 -16.96
CA SER A 485 -37.08 -23.37 -17.46
C SER A 485 -35.87 -23.18 -18.39
N PRO A 486 -36.03 -22.74 -19.66
CA PRO A 486 -34.89 -22.51 -20.54
C PRO A 486 -34.03 -21.33 -20.05
N PRO A 487 -32.70 -21.40 -20.21
CA PRO A 487 -31.81 -20.31 -19.80
C PRO A 487 -32.12 -19.03 -20.58
N THR A 488 -32.17 -17.90 -19.86
CA THR A 488 -32.38 -16.57 -20.45
C THR A 488 -31.05 -15.84 -20.54
N TYR A 489 -30.78 -15.24 -21.69
CA TYR A 489 -29.54 -14.50 -21.93
C TYR A 489 -29.81 -13.00 -22.01
N PHE A 490 -28.90 -12.21 -21.46
CA PHE A 490 -28.96 -10.76 -21.45
C PHE A 490 -27.64 -10.17 -21.91
N LEU A 491 -27.71 -9.14 -22.75
CA LEU A 491 -26.58 -8.27 -23.05
C LEU A 491 -26.60 -7.09 -22.07
N ARG A 492 -25.52 -6.89 -21.34
CA ARG A 492 -25.28 -5.70 -20.52
C ARG A 492 -24.23 -4.82 -21.18
N ASP A 493 -24.64 -3.67 -21.68
CA ASP A 493 -23.73 -2.69 -22.28
C ASP A 493 -23.21 -1.71 -21.21
N PHE A 494 -21.92 -1.42 -21.23
CA PHE A 494 -21.30 -0.34 -20.45
C PHE A 494 -20.25 0.41 -21.28
N SER A 495 -20.40 0.38 -22.61
CA SER A 495 -19.42 0.89 -23.56
C SER A 495 -19.54 2.40 -23.76
N ARG A 496 -18.53 3.00 -24.42
CA ARG A 496 -18.56 4.43 -24.72
C ARG A 496 -19.59 4.79 -25.79
N PHE A 497 -19.85 3.86 -26.71
CA PHE A 497 -20.63 4.12 -27.93
C PHE A 497 -21.92 3.30 -28.04
N GLY A 498 -22.17 2.37 -27.13
CA GLY A 498 -23.34 1.49 -27.09
C GLY A 498 -23.24 0.30 -28.05
N THR A 499 -24.08 -0.69 -27.81
CA THR A 499 -24.28 -1.88 -28.67
C THR A 499 -25.60 -1.74 -29.42
N LEU A 500 -25.60 -2.01 -30.72
CA LEU A 500 -26.82 -2.04 -31.53
C LEU A 500 -27.35 -3.48 -31.62
N ILE A 501 -28.63 -3.67 -31.34
CA ILE A 501 -29.34 -4.95 -31.47
C ILE A 501 -30.41 -4.81 -32.55
N LEU A 502 -30.46 -5.75 -33.49
CA LEU A 502 -31.49 -5.77 -34.53
C LEU A 502 -32.84 -6.23 -33.94
N GLY A 503 -33.84 -5.35 -33.97
CA GLY A 503 -35.23 -5.65 -33.59
C GLY A 503 -36.19 -5.59 -34.78
N THR A 504 -37.49 -5.74 -34.52
CA THR A 504 -38.57 -5.76 -35.53
C THR A 504 -38.69 -4.45 -36.33
N GLY A 505 -38.24 -3.32 -35.77
CA GLY A 505 -38.23 -1.99 -36.41
C GLY A 505 -36.86 -1.51 -36.88
N GLY A 506 -35.85 -2.39 -36.94
CA GLY A 506 -34.47 -2.05 -37.30
C GLY A 506 -33.51 -2.06 -36.10
N TRP A 507 -32.34 -1.42 -36.27
CA TRP A 507 -31.28 -1.41 -35.26
C TRP A 507 -31.64 -0.51 -34.07
N ARG A 508 -31.78 -1.10 -32.88
CA ARG A 508 -31.97 -0.40 -31.61
C ARG A 508 -30.67 -0.31 -30.85
N LYS A 509 -30.34 0.88 -30.37
CA LYS A 509 -29.15 1.11 -29.52
C LYS A 509 -29.44 0.77 -28.05
N VAL A 510 -28.57 -0.02 -27.45
CA VAL A 510 -28.49 -0.34 -26.02
C VAL A 510 -27.21 0.31 -25.50
N HIS A 511 -27.34 1.20 -24.52
CA HIS A 511 -26.20 1.96 -23.99
C HIS A 511 -26.34 2.12 -22.48
N HIS A 512 -25.38 1.62 -21.70
CA HIS A 512 -25.45 1.56 -20.24
C HIS A 512 -26.74 0.89 -19.70
N GLN A 513 -27.24 -0.11 -20.43
CA GLN A 513 -28.49 -0.79 -20.15
C GLN A 513 -28.36 -2.31 -20.40
N GLU A 514 -29.27 -3.07 -19.81
CA GLU A 514 -29.44 -4.50 -20.10
C GLU A 514 -30.55 -4.70 -21.15
N ALA A 515 -30.31 -5.60 -22.10
CA ALA A 515 -31.31 -6.01 -23.09
C ALA A 515 -31.35 -7.54 -23.20
N PRO A 516 -32.55 -8.15 -23.27
CA PRO A 516 -32.67 -9.59 -23.45
C PRO A 516 -32.18 -10.00 -24.85
N LEU A 517 -31.54 -11.17 -24.91
CA LEU A 517 -31.09 -11.81 -26.14
C LEU A 517 -31.87 -13.09 -26.41
N GLN A 518 -32.29 -13.26 -27.65
CA GLN A 518 -32.89 -14.49 -28.16
C GLN A 518 -31.98 -15.11 -29.22
N SER A 519 -32.04 -16.44 -29.40
CA SER A 519 -31.28 -17.11 -30.47
C SER A 519 -31.59 -16.47 -31.83
N GLY A 520 -30.55 -16.15 -32.60
CA GLY A 520 -30.63 -15.37 -33.84
C GLY A 520 -30.54 -13.85 -33.68
N SER A 521 -30.32 -13.33 -32.46
CA SER A 521 -30.16 -11.88 -32.24
C SER A 521 -28.90 -11.37 -32.93
N GLN A 522 -29.05 -10.35 -33.78
CA GLN A 522 -27.91 -9.71 -34.45
C GLN A 522 -27.43 -8.47 -33.68
N LEU A 523 -26.13 -8.38 -33.49
CA LEU A 523 -25.44 -7.39 -32.64
C LEU A 523 -24.37 -6.64 -33.45
N LYS A 524 -24.22 -5.34 -33.21
CA LYS A 524 -23.04 -4.56 -33.63
C LYS A 524 -22.52 -3.77 -32.43
N PHE A 525 -21.24 -3.94 -32.13
CA PHE A 525 -20.62 -3.30 -30.98
C PHE A 525 -20.03 -1.94 -31.41
N GLY A 526 -20.49 -0.85 -30.81
CA GLY A 526 -19.93 0.50 -30.94
C GLY A 526 -20.36 1.34 -32.15
N SER A 527 -20.54 0.76 -33.34
CA SER A 527 -20.89 1.53 -34.54
C SER A 527 -21.86 0.79 -35.46
N SER A 528 -22.69 1.55 -36.19
CA SER A 528 -23.56 1.02 -37.24
C SER A 528 -22.77 0.45 -38.43
N HIS A 529 -21.50 0.83 -38.58
CA HIS A 529 -20.57 0.33 -39.59
C HIS A 529 -19.76 -0.89 -39.10
N GLY A 530 -19.96 -1.34 -37.86
CA GLY A 530 -19.25 -2.48 -37.29
C GLY A 530 -19.70 -3.82 -37.86
N GLN A 531 -18.85 -4.84 -37.69
CA GLN A 531 -19.16 -6.23 -37.99
C GLN A 531 -20.46 -6.66 -37.32
N ILE A 532 -21.30 -7.38 -38.07
CA ILE A 532 -22.52 -7.99 -37.51
C ILE A 532 -22.12 -9.31 -36.85
N TRP A 533 -22.55 -9.46 -35.61
CA TRP A 533 -22.44 -10.66 -34.81
C TRP A 533 -23.82 -11.26 -34.61
N GLU A 534 -23.90 -12.57 -34.51
CA GLU A 534 -25.12 -13.31 -34.25
C GLU A 534 -24.95 -14.09 -32.95
N PHE A 535 -25.90 -13.92 -32.04
CA PHE A 535 -26.01 -14.72 -30.82
C PHE A 535 -26.90 -15.92 -31.09
N VAL A 536 -26.42 -17.13 -30.76
CA VAL A 536 -27.10 -18.40 -31.02
C VAL A 536 -27.12 -19.22 -29.74
N ILE A 537 -28.25 -19.87 -29.45
CA ILE A 537 -28.40 -20.87 -28.39
C ILE A 537 -28.50 -22.24 -29.05
N ASP A 538 -27.59 -23.16 -28.75
CA ASP A 538 -27.71 -24.57 -29.18
C ASP A 538 -28.96 -25.21 -28.54
N GLY A 539 -29.76 -25.88 -29.38
CA GLY A 539 -31.08 -26.41 -29.03
C GLY A 539 -31.06 -27.70 -28.24
#